data_AF-A0A9D6MFN9-F1
#
_entry.id   AF-A0A9D6MFN9-F1
#
_cell.length_a   1.000
_cell.length_b   1.000
_cell.length_c   1.000
_cell.angle_alpha   90.00
_cell.angle_beta   90.00
_cell.angle_gamma   90.00
#
_symmetry.space_group_name_H-M   'P 1'
#
loop_
_entity.id
_entity.type
_entity.pdbx_description
1 polymer ?
#
loop_
_entity_poly.entity_id
_entity_poly.type
_entity_poly.pdbx_seq_one_letter_code
_entity_poly.pdbx_strand_id
1 'polypeptide(L)'
;MKDDLRRTFPSLAGVRFTHEWGGPVGLTVRFVPTFGTLEGGRIHYGFGYCGHGVGPTHLGGQILADLVLGRRTERTDLCFVRTTALPFPPEPLRYLGITAARVALLRQDREQRPKDDPWIVRTMMRFGG
;
A
#
# COMPACT_ATOMS: atom_id res chain seq x y z
N MET A 1 -6.83 -4.16 -14.97
CA MET A 1 -5.89 -5.16 -14.41
C MET A 1 -5.61 -6.38 -15.30
N LYS A 2 -6.57 -7.29 -15.59
CA LYS A 2 -6.27 -8.50 -16.44
C LYS A 2 -5.84 -8.11 -17.86
N ASP A 3 -6.50 -7.12 -18.43
CA ASP A 3 -6.16 -6.59 -19.76
C ASP A 3 -4.81 -5.87 -19.75
N ASP A 4 -4.49 -5.15 -18.68
CA ASP A 4 -3.18 -4.51 -18.51
C ASP A 4 -2.07 -5.55 -18.38
N LEU A 5 -2.27 -6.62 -17.61
CA LEU A 5 -1.31 -7.72 -17.48
C LEU A 5 -1.04 -8.39 -18.83
N ARG A 6 -2.07 -8.63 -19.65
CA ARG A 6 -1.90 -9.19 -21.00
C ARG A 6 -1.22 -8.22 -21.95
N ARG A 7 -1.46 -6.91 -21.80
CA ARG A 7 -0.76 -5.87 -22.56
C ARG A 7 0.72 -5.80 -22.19
N THR A 8 1.04 -5.83 -20.89
CA THR A 8 2.42 -5.79 -20.39
C THR A 8 3.17 -7.09 -20.68
N PHE A 9 2.48 -8.23 -20.61
CA PHE A 9 3.03 -9.56 -20.88
C PHE A 9 2.20 -10.29 -21.94
N PRO A 10 2.47 -10.05 -23.24
CA PRO A 10 1.71 -10.65 -24.35
C PRO A 10 1.67 -12.18 -24.32
N SER A 11 2.67 -12.83 -23.73
CA SER A 11 2.71 -14.28 -23.52
C SER A 11 1.53 -14.82 -22.70
N LEU A 12 0.83 -13.97 -21.95
CA LEU A 12 -0.32 -14.34 -21.13
C LEU A 12 -1.67 -14.21 -21.87
N ALA A 13 -1.70 -13.84 -23.15
CA ALA A 13 -2.92 -13.55 -23.89
C ALA A 13 -3.97 -14.69 -23.86
N GLY A 14 -3.53 -15.94 -23.94
CA GLY A 14 -4.39 -17.14 -23.88
C GLY A 14 -4.51 -17.78 -22.50
N VAL A 15 -3.85 -17.24 -21.47
CA VAL A 15 -3.83 -17.85 -20.14
C VAL A 15 -5.12 -17.50 -19.39
N ARG A 16 -5.78 -18.54 -18.86
CA ARG A 16 -6.95 -18.40 -18.01
C ARG A 16 -6.52 -18.03 -16.59
N PHE A 17 -6.98 -16.87 -16.11
CA PHE A 17 -6.90 -16.52 -14.69
C PHE A 17 -7.91 -17.37 -13.91
N THR A 18 -7.45 -18.13 -12.94
CA THR A 18 -8.28 -19.05 -12.15
C THR A 18 -8.79 -18.44 -10.85
N HIS A 19 -8.04 -17.50 -10.27
CA HIS A 19 -8.34 -16.88 -8.98
C HIS A 19 -8.09 -15.38 -9.03
N GLU A 20 -8.86 -14.65 -8.24
CA GLU A 20 -8.67 -13.24 -7.94
C GLU A 20 -9.02 -12.99 -6.48
N TRP A 21 -8.29 -12.10 -5.83
CA TRP A 21 -8.61 -11.65 -4.49
C TRP A 21 -8.37 -10.15 -4.38
N GLY A 22 -9.12 -9.54 -3.49
CA GLY A 22 -8.98 -8.16 -3.13
C GLY A 22 -9.56 -7.96 -1.73
N GLY A 23 -9.20 -6.84 -1.11
CA GLY A 23 -9.68 -6.52 0.22
C GLY A 23 -9.34 -5.10 0.61
N PRO A 24 -9.96 -4.59 1.68
CA PRO A 24 -9.61 -3.30 2.22
C PRO A 24 -8.16 -3.30 2.72
N VAL A 25 -7.45 -2.21 2.49
CA VAL A 25 -6.11 -1.98 3.02
C VAL A 25 -6.20 -0.93 4.11
N GLY A 26 -5.70 -1.26 5.30
CA GLY A 26 -5.59 -0.30 6.40
C GLY A 26 -4.55 0.77 6.07
N LEU A 27 -5.00 2.03 5.98
CA LEU A 27 -4.16 3.20 5.71
C LEU A 27 -3.97 4.02 6.99
N THR A 28 -2.77 4.58 7.15
CA THR A 28 -2.50 5.66 8.10
C THR A 28 -2.51 6.99 7.35
N VAL A 29 -2.74 8.10 8.07
CA VAL A 29 -2.68 9.45 7.51
C VAL A 29 -1.31 9.75 6.88
N ARG A 30 -0.24 9.12 7.38
CA ARG A 30 1.14 9.32 6.90
C ARG A 30 1.57 8.30 5.83
N PHE A 31 0.71 7.37 5.43
CA PHE A 31 1.04 6.30 4.48
C PHE A 31 2.28 5.46 4.84
N VAL A 32 2.59 5.39 6.14
CA VAL A 32 3.70 4.59 6.68
C VAL A 32 3.21 3.77 7.88
N PRO A 33 3.87 2.63 8.20
CA PRO A 33 3.55 1.86 9.40
C PRO A 33 3.72 2.71 10.66
N THR A 34 2.83 2.51 11.63
CA THR A 34 2.91 3.11 12.96
C THR A 34 3.06 2.02 14.00
N PHE A 35 3.99 2.22 14.94
CA PHE A 35 4.20 1.34 16.08
C PHE A 35 4.07 2.12 17.38
N GLY A 36 3.70 1.45 18.45
CA GLY A 36 3.60 2.10 19.74
C GLY A 36 3.21 1.15 20.86
N THR A 37 2.97 1.75 22.03
CA THR A 37 2.62 1.04 23.25
C THR A 37 1.41 1.71 23.90
N LEU A 38 0.45 0.92 24.36
CA LEU A 38 -0.74 1.36 25.10
C LEU A 38 -0.72 0.81 26.53
N GLU A 39 -1.65 1.28 27.35
CA GLU A 39 -1.93 0.75 28.70
C GLU A 39 -0.67 0.64 29.59
N GLY A 40 0.21 1.64 29.51
CA GLY A 40 1.39 1.72 30.35
C GLY A 40 2.43 0.60 30.12
N GLY A 41 2.46 -0.01 28.93
CA GLY A 41 3.43 -1.08 28.62
C GLY A 41 2.81 -2.45 28.34
N ARG A 42 1.50 -2.61 28.53
CA ARG A 42 0.85 -3.92 28.44
C ARG A 42 0.56 -4.37 27.01
N ILE A 43 0.39 -3.40 26.10
CA ILE A 43 0.02 -3.67 24.70
C ILE A 43 1.01 -2.96 23.80
N HIS A 44 1.75 -3.72 23.00
CA HIS A 44 2.56 -3.20 21.90
C HIS A 44 1.85 -3.46 20.58
N TYR A 45 1.79 -2.45 19.71
CA TYR A 45 1.05 -2.54 18.46
C TYR A 45 1.87 -2.07 17.27
N GLY A 46 1.55 -2.61 16.10
CA GLY A 46 2.03 -2.16 14.80
C GLY A 46 0.90 -2.24 13.77
N PHE A 47 0.54 -1.13 13.14
CA PHE A 47 -0.55 -1.10 12.15
C PHE A 47 -0.25 -0.15 10.98
N GLY A 48 -1.11 -0.19 9.96
CA GLY A 48 -1.05 0.79 8.88
C GLY A 48 0.07 0.57 7.88
N TYR A 49 0.32 -0.69 7.51
CA TYR A 49 1.33 -1.06 6.51
C TYR A 49 1.00 -0.60 5.08
N CYS A 50 -0.17 0.00 4.86
CA CYS A 50 -0.55 0.70 3.62
C CYS A 50 -0.30 -0.11 2.33
N GLY A 51 -0.51 -1.43 2.35
CA GLY A 51 -0.31 -2.29 1.18
C GLY A 51 1.13 -2.69 0.90
N HIS A 52 2.07 -2.27 1.75
CA HIS A 52 3.50 -2.55 1.62
C HIS A 52 3.96 -3.60 2.63
N GLY A 53 3.05 -4.31 3.31
CA GLY A 53 3.34 -5.10 4.51
C GLY A 53 4.55 -6.03 4.42
N VAL A 54 4.76 -6.73 3.30
CA VAL A 54 5.79 -7.78 3.19
C VAL A 54 7.20 -7.31 3.54
N GLY A 55 7.61 -6.12 3.08
CA GLY A 55 8.95 -5.59 3.38
C GLY A 55 9.09 -5.08 4.81
N PRO A 56 8.37 -4.00 5.18
CA PRO A 56 8.37 -3.40 6.51
C PRO A 56 8.02 -4.32 7.69
N THR A 57 7.28 -5.43 7.51
CA THR A 57 6.92 -6.30 8.65
C THR A 57 8.12 -6.90 9.34
N HIS A 58 9.22 -7.17 8.63
CA HIS A 58 10.44 -7.67 9.25
C HIS A 58 11.01 -6.67 10.26
N LEU A 59 11.17 -5.41 9.85
CA LEU A 59 11.59 -4.33 10.72
C LEU A 59 10.57 -4.09 11.84
N GLY A 60 9.28 -4.16 11.52
CA GLY A 60 8.19 -4.03 12.49
C GLY A 60 8.25 -5.08 13.59
N GLY A 61 8.58 -6.34 13.26
CA GLY A 61 8.78 -7.40 14.25
C GLY A 61 9.95 -7.11 15.18
N GLN A 62 11.07 -6.60 14.65
CA GLN A 62 12.23 -6.21 15.45
C GLN A 62 11.91 -5.04 16.39
N ILE A 63 11.19 -4.03 15.89
CA ILE A 63 10.71 -2.91 16.70
C ILE A 63 9.84 -3.42 17.85
N LEU A 64 8.84 -4.26 17.56
CA LEU A 64 7.94 -4.80 18.58
C LEU A 64 8.69 -5.64 19.62
N ALA A 65 9.67 -6.44 19.19
CA ALA A 65 10.51 -7.21 20.10
C ALA A 65 11.32 -6.30 21.04
N ASP A 66 11.93 -5.23 20.52
CA ASP A 66 12.67 -4.26 21.34
C ASP A 66 11.73 -3.54 22.33
N LEU A 67 10.51 -3.18 21.91
CA LEU A 67 9.51 -2.57 22.78
C LEU A 67 9.06 -3.51 23.90
N VAL A 68 8.79 -4.80 23.61
CA VAL A 68 8.43 -5.83 24.60
C VAL A 68 9.54 -6.01 25.63
N LEU A 69 10.80 -5.93 25.20
CA LEU A 69 11.96 -6.08 26.08
C LEU A 69 12.36 -4.78 26.79
N GLY A 70 11.62 -3.68 26.59
CA GLY A 70 11.94 -2.37 27.15
C GLY A 70 13.29 -1.81 26.69
N ARG A 71 13.80 -2.27 25.54
CA ARG A 71 15.10 -1.87 25.01
C ARG A 71 14.96 -0.59 24.21
N ARG A 72 15.87 0.36 24.47
CA ARG A 72 16.04 1.53 23.61
C ARG A 72 17.12 1.22 22.57
N THR A 73 16.69 1.12 21.32
CA THR A 73 17.54 0.85 20.14
C THR A 73 17.29 1.88 19.05
N GLU A 74 18.17 1.95 18.06
CA GLU A 74 17.99 2.80 16.87
C GLU A 74 16.63 2.55 16.19
N ARG A 75 16.14 1.31 16.22
CA ARG A 75 14.84 0.92 15.64
C ARG A 75 13.67 1.51 16.42
N THR A 76 13.76 1.53 17.76
CA THR A 76 12.75 2.17 18.61
C THR A 76 12.79 3.70 18.56
N ASP A 77 13.92 4.27 18.12
CA ASP A 77 14.07 5.71 17.93
C ASP A 77 13.57 6.21 16.55
N LEU A 78 13.15 5.30 15.66
CA LEU A 78 12.59 5.66 14.35
C LEU A 78 11.29 6.46 14.47
N CYS A 79 11.03 7.30 13.46
CA CYS A 79 9.82 8.12 13.40
C CYS A 79 8.53 7.31 13.40
N PHE A 80 8.57 6.05 12.93
CA PHE A 80 7.45 5.10 12.94
C PHE A 80 6.95 4.77 14.36
N VAL A 81 7.82 4.89 15.36
CA VAL A 81 7.55 4.57 16.78
C VAL A 81 7.30 5.85 17.57
N ARG A 82 8.15 6.86 17.36
CA ARG A 82 8.16 8.08 18.18
C ARG A 82 7.09 9.09 17.80
N THR A 83 6.49 8.96 16.62
CA THR A 83 5.52 9.95 16.14
C THR A 83 4.11 9.42 16.33
N THR A 84 3.34 10.09 17.19
CA THR A 84 1.92 9.79 17.36
C THR A 84 1.22 9.89 16.00
N ALA A 85 0.41 8.87 15.68
CA ALA A 85 -0.45 8.92 14.51
C ALA A 85 -1.31 10.18 14.59
N LEU A 86 -1.29 11.01 13.54
CA LEU A 86 -2.19 12.13 13.45
C LEU A 86 -3.63 11.60 13.50
N PRO A 87 -4.51 12.14 14.36
CA PRO A 87 -5.89 11.70 14.39
C PRO A 87 -6.51 11.97 13.02
N PHE A 88 -7.29 11.01 12.53
CA PHE A 88 -8.12 11.27 11.35
C PHE A 88 -9.04 12.46 11.65
N PRO A 89 -9.28 13.36 10.68
CA PRO A 89 -10.18 14.49 10.86
C PRO A 89 -11.56 14.02 11.35
N PRO A 90 -12.34 14.85 12.06
CA PRO A 90 -13.67 14.47 12.53
C PRO A 90 -14.65 14.26 11.36
N GLU A 91 -15.77 13.61 11.64
CA GLU A 91 -16.90 13.55 10.69
C GLU A 91 -17.59 14.92 10.61
N PRO A 92 -18.07 15.36 9.43
CA PRO A 92 -18.19 14.63 8.17
C PRO A 92 -16.97 14.72 7.24
N LEU A 93 -15.94 15.51 7.59
CA LEU A 93 -14.78 15.76 6.73
C LEU A 93 -14.03 14.47 6.36
N ARG A 94 -13.88 13.55 7.31
CA ARG A 94 -13.29 12.22 7.07
C ARG A 94 -14.02 11.45 5.99
N TYR A 95 -15.34 11.38 6.07
CA TYR A 95 -16.19 10.65 5.12
C TYR A 95 -16.07 11.26 3.72
N LEU A 96 -16.13 12.59 3.64
CA LEU A 96 -15.96 13.31 2.38
C LEU A 96 -14.56 13.07 1.78
N GLY A 97 -13.51 13.13 2.59
CA GLY A 97 -12.14 12.86 2.17
C GLY A 97 -11.94 11.43 1.65
N ILE A 98 -12.43 10.42 2.37
CA ILE A 98 -12.35 9.01 1.95
C ILE A 98 -13.14 8.80 0.64
N THR A 99 -14.33 9.38 0.55
CA THR A 99 -15.18 9.27 -0.66
C THR A 99 -14.50 9.92 -1.86
N ALA A 100 -13.95 11.13 -1.69
CA ALA A 100 -13.22 11.82 -2.74
C ALA A 100 -11.98 11.03 -3.19
N ALA A 101 -11.18 10.51 -2.25
CA ALA A 101 -10.03 9.68 -2.55
C ALA A 101 -10.42 8.40 -3.31
N ARG A 102 -11.50 7.72 -2.88
CA ARG A 102 -12.03 6.55 -3.58
C ARG A 102 -12.46 6.88 -5.01
N VAL A 103 -13.18 7.97 -5.20
CA VAL A 103 -13.61 8.42 -6.54
C VAL A 103 -12.40 8.76 -7.41
N ALA A 104 -11.40 9.46 -6.88
CA ALA A 104 -10.17 9.78 -7.59
C ALA A 104 -9.40 8.52 -8.02
N LEU A 105 -9.26 7.53 -7.12
CA LEU A 105 -8.62 6.25 -7.43
C LEU A 105 -9.36 5.49 -8.55
N LEU A 106 -10.69 5.43 -8.47
CA LEU A 106 -11.51 4.77 -9.51
C LEU A 106 -11.45 5.51 -10.85
N ARG A 107 -11.37 6.85 -10.83
CA ARG A 107 -11.15 7.64 -12.05
C ARG A 107 -9.78 7.37 -12.66
N GLN A 108 -8.74 7.32 -11.84
CA GLN A 108 -7.39 7.03 -12.30
C GLN A 108 -7.30 5.63 -12.91
N ASP A 109 -7.92 4.61 -12.32
CA ASP A 109 -7.98 3.26 -12.92
C ASP A 109 -8.69 3.25 -14.28
N ARG A 110 -9.72 4.09 -14.44
CA ARG A 110 -10.44 4.26 -15.71
C ARG A 110 -9.63 5.04 -16.75
N GLU A 111 -8.87 6.04 -16.34
CA GLU A 111 -8.03 6.88 -17.22
C GLU A 111 -6.70 6.20 -17.60
N GLN A 112 -6.18 5.33 -16.73
CA GLN A 112 -5.02 4.48 -17.04
C GLN A 112 -5.34 3.36 -18.02
N ARG A 113 -6.62 3.17 -18.42
CA ARG A 113 -6.94 2.42 -19.64
C ARG A 113 -6.38 3.20 -20.83
N PRO A 114 -5.32 2.71 -21.50
CA PRO A 114 -4.78 3.42 -22.64
C PRO A 114 -5.86 3.50 -23.71
N LYS A 115 -6.13 4.71 -24.20
CA LYS A 115 -6.79 4.88 -25.49
C LYS A 115 -5.85 4.30 -26.54
N ASP A 116 -6.33 3.26 -27.21
CA ASP A 116 -5.86 2.64 -28.45
C ASP A 116 -4.34 2.67 -28.74
N ASP A 117 -3.80 1.46 -28.82
CA ASP A 117 -2.42 1.11 -29.18
C ASP A 117 -1.88 1.93 -30.39
N PRO A 118 -0.97 2.90 -30.17
CA PRO A 118 -0.39 3.66 -31.28
C PRO A 118 0.51 2.76 -32.12
N TRP A 119 0.42 2.87 -33.45
CA TRP A 119 1.24 2.15 -34.44
C TRP A 119 2.76 2.18 -34.17
N ILE A 120 3.24 3.16 -33.39
CA ILE A 120 4.61 3.31 -32.92
C ILE A 120 5.04 2.16 -31.99
N VAL A 121 4.19 1.72 -31.05
CA VAL A 121 4.50 0.63 -30.10
C VAL A 121 4.70 -0.69 -30.84
N ARG A 122 3.85 -0.94 -31.85
CA ARG A 122 3.93 -2.12 -32.73
C ARG A 122 5.18 -2.11 -33.62
N THR A 123 5.68 -0.93 -33.99
CA THR A 123 6.87 -0.79 -34.83
C THR A 123 8.15 -1.00 -34.02
N MET A 124 8.19 -0.51 -32.77
CA MET A 124 9.39 -0.61 -31.92
C MET A 124 9.69 -2.05 -31.48
N MET A 125 8.67 -2.86 -31.22
CA MET A 125 8.84 -4.29 -30.87
C MET A 125 9.35 -5.16 -32.03
N ARG A 126 9.32 -4.67 -33.28
CA ARG A 126 9.74 -5.42 -34.47
C ARG A 126 11.23 -5.27 -34.79
N PHE A 127 11.94 -4.36 -34.11
CA PHE A 127 13.36 -4.07 -34.33
C PHE A 127 14.28 -4.45 -33.13
N GLY A 128 13.73 -5.09 -32.10
CA GLY A 128 14.48 -5.53 -30.91
C GLY A 128 14.70 -7.04 -30.85
N GLY A 129 15.17 -7.64 -31.95
CA GLY A 129 15.58 -9.05 -32.04
C GLY A 129 17.05 -9.18 -32.39
#